data_AF-A0A2I9DXT5-F1
#
_entry.id   AF-A0A2I9DXT5-F1
#
_cell.length_a   1.000
_cell.length_b   1.000
_cell.length_c   1.000
_cell.angle_alpha   90.00
_cell.angle_beta   90.00
_cell.angle_gamma   90.00
#
_symmetry.space_group_name_H-M   'P 1'
#
loop_
_entity.id
_entity.type
_entity.pdbx_description
1 polymer ?
#
loop_
_entity_poly.entity_id
_entity_poly.type
_entity_poly.pdbx_seq_one_letter_code
_entity_poly.pdbx_strand_id
1 'polypeptide(L)'
;MEYRKLKNLGVLLFIVQIVAIGAWFYIKQPEMDCSMDMLKIIPILFGINLLVGLVLYLLKKKDLSKLIFGNSIICPFIFFAGWILWFTYYAQ
;
A
#
# COMPACT_ATOMS: atom_id res chain seq x y z
N MET A 1 -17.67 -9.27 -16.91
CA MET A 1 -16.55 -9.75 -16.06
C MET A 1 -17.09 -9.94 -14.67
N GLU A 2 -17.19 -11.17 -14.18
CA GLU A 2 -17.87 -11.49 -12.91
C GLU A 2 -17.25 -10.74 -11.73
N TYR A 3 -18.09 -10.14 -10.87
CA TYR A 3 -17.72 -9.43 -9.64
C TYR A 3 -16.70 -10.21 -8.78
N ARG A 4 -16.81 -11.55 -8.77
CA ARG A 4 -15.90 -12.45 -8.04
C ARG A 4 -14.45 -12.36 -8.54
N LYS A 5 -14.22 -12.29 -9.86
CA LYS A 5 -12.87 -12.14 -10.45
C LYS A 5 -12.28 -10.77 -10.14
N LEU A 6 -13.12 -9.74 -10.08
CA LEU A 6 -12.71 -8.36 -9.79
C LEU A 6 -12.36 -8.14 -8.31
N LYS A 7 -13.13 -8.73 -7.39
CA LYS A 7 -12.80 -8.75 -5.96
C LYS A 7 -11.47 -9.45 -5.71
N ASN A 8 -11.26 -10.61 -6.33
CA ASN A 8 -10.01 -11.36 -6.21
C ASN A 8 -8.81 -10.56 -6.74
N LEU A 9 -8.98 -9.77 -7.79
CA LEU A 9 -7.93 -8.88 -8.31
C LEU A 9 -7.55 -7.79 -7.30
N GLY A 10 -8.51 -7.13 -6.67
CA GLY A 10 -8.25 -6.11 -5.65
C GLY A 10 -7.55 -6.67 -4.41
N VAL A 11 -7.96 -7.86 -3.97
CA VAL A 11 -7.30 -8.58 -2.86
C VAL A 11 -5.88 -9.02 -3.25
N LEU A 12 -5.69 -9.52 -4.47
CA LEU A 12 -4.37 -9.91 -4.96
C LEU A 12 -3.42 -8.71 -5.01
N LEU A 13 -3.88 -7.56 -5.52
CA LEU A 13 -3.10 -6.32 -5.53
C LEU A 13 -2.70 -5.88 -4.12
N PHE A 14 -3.61 -6.01 -3.16
CA PHE A 14 -3.33 -5.70 -1.75
C PHE A 14 -2.28 -6.64 -1.15
N ILE A 15 -2.38 -7.95 -1.40
CA ILE A 15 -1.39 -8.94 -0.93
C ILE A 15 -0.01 -8.64 -1.54
N VAL A 16 0.04 -8.36 -2.85
CA VAL A 16 1.29 -8.01 -3.54
C VAL A 16 1.91 -6.75 -2.94
N GLN A 17 1.11 -5.74 -2.61
CA GLN A 17 1.59 -4.53 -1.93
C GLN A 17 2.19 -4.86 -0.56
N ILE A 18 1.52 -5.67 0.27
CA ILE A 18 2.04 -6.06 1.58
C ILE A 18 3.36 -6.82 1.46
N VAL A 19 3.44 -7.78 0.52
CA VAL A 19 4.67 -8.55 0.30
C VAL A 19 5.81 -7.66 -0.19
N ALA A 20 5.55 -6.74 -1.11
CA ALA A 20 6.55 -5.78 -1.59
C ALA A 20 7.06 -4.87 -0.47
N ILE A 21 6.15 -4.39 0.39
CA ILE A 21 6.49 -3.58 1.57
C ILE A 21 7.36 -4.39 2.53
N GLY A 22 6.97 -5.63 2.86
CA GLY A 22 7.73 -6.50 3.75
C GLY A 22 9.12 -6.85 3.20
N ALA A 23 9.21 -7.15 1.90
CA ALA A 23 10.48 -7.40 1.22
C ALA A 23 11.40 -6.17 1.25
N TRP A 24 10.84 -4.97 1.09
CA TRP A 24 11.61 -3.73 1.17
C TRP A 24 12.18 -3.50 2.57
N PHE A 25 11.40 -3.73 3.62
CA PHE A 25 11.88 -3.68 5.01
C PHE A 25 12.95 -4.74 5.31
N TYR A 26 12.86 -5.92 4.70
CA TYR A 26 13.87 -6.97 4.91
C TYR A 26 15.23 -6.62 4.28
N ILE A 27 15.22 -5.94 3.13
CA ILE A 27 16.45 -5.62 2.37
C ILE A 27 17.14 -4.36 2.93
N LYS A 28 16.37 -3.36 3.37
CA LYS A 28 16.94 -2.14 3.95
C LYS A 28 17.31 -2.38 5.41
N GLN A 29 18.42 -1.80 5.87
CA GLN A 29 18.73 -1.68 7.30
C GLN A 29 18.22 -0.33 7.83
N PRO A 30 17.82 -0.23 9.11
CA PRO A 30 17.33 1.01 9.71
C PRO A 30 18.47 1.98 9.97
N GLU A 31 18.79 2.80 8.97
CA GLU A 31 19.61 4.00 9.14
C GLU A 31 18.71 5.24 9.29
N MET A 32 19.19 6.29 9.97
CA MET A 32 18.40 7.53 10.14
C MET A 32 17.96 8.14 8.81
N ASP A 33 18.76 8.04 7.75
CA ASP A 33 18.39 8.52 6.41
C ASP A 33 17.20 7.75 5.81
N CYS A 34 17.02 6.47 6.16
CA CYS A 34 15.86 5.70 5.73
C CYS A 34 14.54 6.24 6.30
N SER A 35 14.55 6.92 7.45
CA SER A 35 13.34 7.49 8.06
C SER A 35 12.73 8.63 7.23
N MET A 36 13.58 9.48 6.64
CA MET A 36 13.16 10.61 5.79
C MET A 36 12.56 10.14 4.46
N ASP A 37 13.10 9.06 3.88
CA ASP A 37 12.54 8.48 2.67
C ASP A 37 11.22 7.76 2.91
N MET A 38 10.99 7.23 4.11
CA MET A 38 9.71 6.60 4.45
C MET A 38 8.55 7.57 4.59
N LEU A 39 8.80 8.79 5.08
CA LEU A 39 7.77 9.84 5.09
C LEU A 39 7.32 10.24 3.68
N LYS A 40 8.15 10.01 2.65
CA LYS A 40 7.78 10.23 1.23
C LYS A 40 7.00 9.05 0.65
N ILE A 41 7.23 7.82 1.11
CA ILE A 41 6.55 6.62 0.58
C ILE A 41 5.05 6.63 0.91
N ILE A 42 4.66 7.11 2.09
CA ILE A 42 3.26 7.20 2.53
C ILE A 42 2.39 8.01 1.56
N PRO A 43 2.72 9.29 1.22
CA PRO A 43 1.95 10.06 0.25
C PRO A 43 2.01 9.48 -1.16
N ILE A 44 3.10 8.79 -1.55
CA ILE A 44 3.18 8.08 -2.83
C ILE A 44 2.19 6.91 -2.87
N LEU A 45 2.14 6.07 -1.83
CA LEU A 45 1.19 4.95 -1.73
C LEU A 45 -0.25 5.44 -1.70
N PHE A 46 -0.52 6.53 -0.97
CA PHE A 46 -1.83 7.17 -0.95
C PHE A 46 -2.22 7.68 -2.35
N GLY A 47 -1.33 8.44 -2.99
CA GLY A 47 -1.55 9.04 -4.30
C GLY A 47 -1.74 8.01 -5.42
N ILE A 48 -0.91 6.95 -5.47
CA ILE A 48 -1.05 5.88 -6.46
C ILE A 48 -2.39 5.16 -6.31
N ASN A 49 -2.77 4.78 -5.08
CA ASN A 49 -4.06 4.10 -4.86
C ASN A 49 -5.23 5.04 -5.19
N LEU A 50 -5.15 6.34 -4.88
CA LEU A 50 -6.16 7.32 -5.30
C LEU A 50 -6.29 7.42 -6.82
N LEU A 51 -5.17 7.51 -7.54
CA LEU A 51 -5.16 7.59 -9.00
C LEU A 51 -5.75 6.32 -9.63
N VAL A 52 -5.36 5.14 -9.15
CA VAL A 52 -5.91 3.86 -9.62
C VAL A 52 -7.41 3.76 -9.30
N GLY A 53 -7.82 4.19 -8.10
CA GLY A 53 -9.23 4.23 -7.70
C GLY A 53 -10.06 5.17 -8.58
N LEU A 54 -9.51 6.32 -8.96
CA LEU A 54 -10.13 7.30 -9.85
C LEU A 54 -10.24 6.76 -11.28
N VAL A 55 -9.19 6.14 -11.82
CA VAL A 55 -9.24 5.51 -13.15
C VAL A 55 -10.32 4.43 -13.18
N LEU A 56 -10.40 3.57 -12.16
CA LEU A 56 -11.45 2.56 -12.07
C LEU A 56 -12.86 3.16 -11.95
N TYR A 57 -12.99 4.30 -11.28
CA TYR A 57 -14.25 5.04 -11.22
C TYR A 57 -14.70 5.50 -12.60
N LEU A 58 -13.80 6.12 -13.36
CA LEU A 58 -14.04 6.61 -14.73
C LEU A 58 -14.41 5.46 -15.68
N LEU A 59 -13.81 4.28 -15.50
CA LEU A 59 -14.14 3.05 -16.23
C LEU A 59 -15.47 2.40 -15.78
N LYS A 60 -16.28 3.09 -14.96
CA LYS A 60 -17.55 2.62 -14.39
C LYS A 60 -17.43 1.36 -13.52
N LYS A 61 -16.22 0.99 -13.08
CA LYS A 61 -15.99 -0.14 -12.15
C LYS A 61 -16.13 0.31 -10.70
N LYS A 62 -17.33 0.79 -10.35
CA LYS A 62 -17.60 1.50 -9.08
C LYS A 62 -17.25 0.70 -7.83
N ASP A 63 -17.52 -0.61 -7.80
CA ASP A 63 -17.23 -1.43 -6.61
C ASP A 63 -15.72 -1.62 -6.40
N LEU A 64 -14.97 -1.78 -7.48
CA LEU A 64 -13.51 -1.89 -7.47
C LEU A 64 -12.85 -0.57 -7.09
N SER A 65 -13.37 0.53 -7.63
CA SER A 65 -12.95 1.88 -7.27
C SER A 65 -13.09 2.15 -5.77
N LYS A 66 -14.24 1.79 -5.16
CA LYS A 66 -14.46 1.88 -3.71
C LYS A 66 -13.45 1.05 -2.91
N LEU A 67 -13.17 -0.19 -3.34
CA LEU A 67 -12.17 -1.04 -2.69
C LEU A 67 -10.77 -0.42 -2.75
N ILE A 68 -10.37 0.11 -3.91
CA ILE A 68 -9.07 0.75 -4.07
C ILE A 68 -8.97 2.08 -3.29
N PHE A 69 -10.05 2.86 -3.20
CA PHE A 69 -10.10 4.03 -2.31
C PHE A 69 -10.02 3.64 -0.82
N GLY A 70 -10.62 2.52 -0.42
CA GLY A 70 -10.38 1.97 0.92
C GLY A 70 -8.91 1.63 1.13
N ASN A 71 -8.29 0.98 0.14
CA ASN A 71 -6.87 0.63 0.18
C ASN A 71 -5.95 1.85 0.20
N SER A 72 -6.34 2.98 -0.39
CA SER A 72 -5.52 4.20 -0.34
C SER A 72 -5.32 4.68 1.09
N ILE A 73 -6.25 4.40 2.01
CA ILE A 73 -6.13 4.75 3.42
C ILE A 73 -5.47 3.60 4.21
N ILE A 74 -5.93 2.36 3.99
CA ILE A 74 -5.47 1.20 4.78
C ILE A 74 -3.98 0.88 4.50
N CYS A 75 -3.55 0.98 3.25
CA CYS A 75 -2.18 0.61 2.86
C CYS A 75 -1.10 1.50 3.52
N PRO A 76 -1.22 2.84 3.53
CA PRO A 76 -0.32 3.70 4.30
C PRO A 76 -0.29 3.40 5.80
N PHE A 77 -1.42 3.06 6.42
CA PHE A 77 -1.43 2.70 7.84
C PHE A 77 -0.68 1.39 8.12
N ILE A 78 -0.88 0.37 7.29
CA ILE A 78 -0.16 -0.90 7.41
C ILE A 78 1.34 -0.68 7.18
N PHE A 79 1.71 0.14 6.20
CA PHE A 79 3.10 0.52 5.96
C PHE A 79 3.71 1.19 7.19
N PHE A 80 3.02 2.18 7.76
CA PHE A 80 3.48 2.91 8.94
C PHE A 80 3.61 2.02 10.18
N ALA A 81 2.65 1.13 10.41
CA ALA A 81 2.71 0.17 11.51
C ALA A 81 3.87 -0.82 11.33
N GLY A 82 4.06 -1.34 10.11
CA GLY A 82 5.20 -2.19 9.77
C GLY A 82 6.53 -1.47 9.95
N TRP A 83 6.60 -0.20 9.57
CA TRP A 83 7.77 0.63 9.77
C TRP A 83 8.13 0.82 11.24
N ILE A 84 7.17 1.19 12.09
CA ILE A 84 7.40 1.38 13.52
C ILE A 84 7.94 0.09 14.14
N LEU A 85 7.31 -1.06 13.84
CA LEU A 85 7.76 -2.36 14.33
C LEU A 85 9.18 -2.67 13.86
N TRP A 86 9.45 -2.49 12.58
CA TRP A 86 10.77 -2.74 12.00
C TRP A 86 11.84 -1.84 12.62
N PHE A 87 11.58 -0.53 12.76
CA PHE A 87 12.52 0.41 13.36
C PHE A 87 12.76 0.08 14.84
N THR A 88 11.70 -0.26 15.59
CA THR A 88 11.82 -0.59 17.01
C THR A 88 12.64 -1.85 17.27
N TYR A 89 12.54 -2.86 16.38
CA TYR A 89 13.23 -4.14 16.55
C TYR A 89 14.65 -4.17 15.97
N TYR A 90 14.91 -3.43 14.88
CA TYR A 90 16.17 -3.54 14.14
C TYR A 90 17.09 -2.31 14.27
N ALA A 91 16.62 -1.17 14.78
CA ALA A 91 17.45 0.04 14.91
C ALA A 91 18.33 0.06 16.19
N GLN A 92 18.72 -1.13 16.69
CA GLN A 92 19.67 -1.28 17.80
C GLN A 92 21.11 -1.17 17.31
#